data_AF-A0A9D8BHZ2-F1
#
_entry.id   AF-A0A9D8BHZ2-F1
#
_cell.length_a   1.000
_cell.length_b   1.000
_cell.length_c   1.000
_cell.angle_alpha   90.00
_cell.angle_beta   90.00
_cell.angle_gamma   90.00
#
_symmetry.space_group_name_H-M   'P 1'
#
loop_
_entity.id
_entity.type
_entity.pdbx_description
1 polymer ?
#
loop_
_entity_poly.entity_id
_entity_poly.type
_entity_poly.pdbx_seq_one_letter_code
_entity_poly.pdbx_strand_id
1 'polypeptide(L)' 'STARIDLSDKYKVTGTSKVGNVNQFVVINGQILTMGDALDGMTITQIEPDSVLLEKEGLKYKINYNQQ' A
#
# COMPACT_ATOMS: atom_id res chain seq x y z
N SER A 1 1.48 8.54 17.40
CA SER A 1 1.67 8.59 15.94
C SER A 1 3.03 8.01 15.61
N THR A 2 3.11 6.90 14.89
CA THR A 2 4.39 6.40 14.39
C THR A 2 4.71 7.14 13.09
N ALA A 3 5.88 7.75 12.98
CA ALA A 3 6.30 8.40 11.74
C ALA A 3 6.35 7.35 10.62
N ARG A 4 5.75 7.65 9.46
CA ARG A 4 5.82 6.83 8.25
C ARG A 4 6.43 7.66 7.14
N ILE A 5 7.33 7.06 6.37
CA ILE A 5 7.89 7.69 5.17
C ILE A 5 6.84 7.66 4.07
N ASP A 6 6.52 8.82 3.52
CA ASP A 6 5.56 8.95 2.41
C ASP A 6 6.24 8.59 1.08
N LEU A 7 5.63 7.67 0.34
CA LEU A 7 6.09 7.18 -0.96
C LEU A 7 5.04 7.43 -2.07
N SER A 8 4.03 8.26 -1.81
CA SER A 8 2.92 8.53 -2.75
C SER A 8 3.43 9.07 -4.10
N ASP A 9 4.50 9.85 -4.10
CA ASP A 9 5.12 10.38 -5.32
C ASP A 9 5.89 9.33 -6.14
N LYS A 10 6.23 8.17 -5.54
CA LYS A 10 7.03 7.12 -6.17
C LYS A 10 6.18 5.99 -6.76
N TYR A 11 4.99 5.76 -6.22
CA TYR A 11 4.16 4.62 -6.58
C TYR A 11 2.81 5.10 -7.07
N LYS A 12 2.48 4.72 -8.31
CA LYS A 12 1.15 4.97 -8.85
C LYS A 12 0.27 3.78 -8.56
N VAL A 13 -0.69 3.97 -7.65
CA VAL A 13 -1.80 3.03 -7.48
C VAL A 13 -2.85 3.33 -8.55
N THR A 14 -3.24 2.33 -9.32
CA THR A 14 -4.20 2.49 -10.42
C THR A 14 -5.51 1.75 -10.18
N GLY A 15 -5.62 0.98 -9.11
CA GLY A 15 -6.82 0.27 -8.78
C GLY A 15 -6.74 -0.39 -7.42
N THR A 16 -7.91 -0.64 -6.84
CA THR A 16 -8.08 -1.45 -5.64
C THR A 16 -9.31 -2.32 -5.82
N SER A 17 -9.34 -3.43 -5.10
CA SER A 17 -10.51 -4.30 -5.05
C SER A 17 -10.91 -4.57 -3.61
N LYS A 18 -12.21 -4.72 -3.39
CA LYS A 18 -12.80 -4.98 -2.09
C LYS A 18 -13.64 -6.25 -2.15
N VAL A 19 -13.56 -7.07 -1.10
CA VAL A 19 -14.52 -8.14 -0.83
C VAL A 19 -15.28 -7.73 0.44
N GLY A 20 -16.55 -7.36 0.27
CA GLY A 20 -17.31 -6.68 1.32
C GLY A 20 -16.65 -5.36 1.72
N ASN A 21 -16.24 -5.27 2.99
CA ASN A 21 -15.57 -4.07 3.54
C ASN A 21 -14.04 -4.17 3.60
N VAL A 22 -13.45 -5.28 3.12
CA VAL A 22 -12.00 -5.51 3.21
C VAL A 22 -11.36 -5.28 1.85
N ASN A 23 -10.34 -4.42 1.80
CA ASN A 23 -9.52 -4.31 0.59
C ASN A 23 -8.68 -5.57 0.44
N GLN A 24 -8.88 -6.31 -0.64
CA GLN A 24 -8.23 -7.59 -0.88
C GLN A 24 -6.93 -7.41 -1.67
N PHE A 25 -6.93 -6.48 -2.63
CA PHE A 25 -5.83 -6.27 -3.56
C PHE A 25 -5.67 -4.80 -3.95
N VAL A 26 -4.43 -4.42 -4.27
CA VAL A 26 -4.08 -3.14 -4.89
C VAL A 26 -3.35 -3.37 -6.19
N VAL A 27 -3.46 -2.43 -7.13
CA VAL A 27 -2.66 -2.40 -8.35
C VAL A 27 -1.65 -1.26 -8.22
N ILE A 28 -0.37 -1.58 -8.03
CA ILE A 28 0.73 -0.61 -7.94
C ILE A 28 1.69 -0.85 -9.09
N ASN A 29 1.98 0.18 -9.88
CA ASN A 29 2.88 0.10 -11.04
C ASN A 29 2.54 -1.07 -12.00
N GLY A 30 1.26 -1.42 -12.12
CA GLY A 30 0.77 -2.53 -12.95
C GLY A 30 0.84 -3.92 -12.30
N GLN A 31 1.34 -4.05 -11.07
CA GLN A 31 1.36 -5.31 -10.32
C GLN A 31 0.17 -5.40 -9.37
N ILE A 32 -0.49 -6.56 -9.32
CA ILE A 32 -1.52 -6.87 -8.34
C ILE A 32 -0.83 -7.40 -7.08
N LEU A 33 -1.07 -6.75 -5.94
CA LEU A 33 -0.44 -7.07 -4.66
C LEU A 33 -1.50 -7.20 -3.57
N THR A 34 -1.26 -8.11 -2.62
CA THR A 34 -2.07 -8.31 -1.41
C THR A 34 -1.24 -8.16 -0.13
N MET A 35 -1.88 -8.29 1.02
CA MET A 35 -1.21 -8.28 2.32
C MET A 35 -0.21 -9.45 2.43
N GLY A 36 1.01 -9.16 2.84
CA GLY A 36 2.11 -10.12 2.89
C GLY A 36 3.00 -10.13 1.65
N ASP A 37 2.55 -9.58 0.51
CA ASP A 37 3.38 -9.44 -0.68
C ASP A 37 4.46 -8.38 -0.49
N ALA A 38 5.53 -8.49 -1.28
CA ALA A 38 6.63 -7.54 -1.29
C ALA A 38 6.55 -6.59 -2.50
N LEU A 39 6.72 -5.29 -2.26
CA LEU A 39 6.92 -4.24 -3.25
C LEU A 39 8.32 -3.64 -3.04
N ASP A 40 9.23 -3.86 -4.00
CA ASP A 40 10.64 -3.44 -3.91
C ASP A 40 11.33 -3.85 -2.58
N GLY A 41 10.97 -5.02 -2.07
CA GLY A 41 11.47 -5.57 -0.80
C GLY A 41 10.83 -4.97 0.45
N MET A 42 9.78 -4.15 0.32
CA MET A 42 8.92 -3.72 1.43
C MET A 42 7.68 -4.61 1.50
N THR A 43 7.39 -5.18 2.66
CA THR A 43 6.21 -6.03 2.85
C THR A 43 4.97 -5.17 3.03
N ILE A 44 3.89 -5.49 2.30
CA ILE A 44 2.58 -4.89 2.52
C ILE A 44 2.01 -5.42 3.83
N THR A 45 1.85 -4.53 4.78
CA THR A 45 1.31 -4.84 6.11
C THR A 45 -0.18 -4.57 6.21
N GLN A 46 -0.71 -3.62 5.43
CA GLN A 46 -2.13 -3.29 5.44
C GLN A 46 -2.54 -2.58 4.15
N ILE A 47 -3.75 -2.85 3.68
CA ILE A 47 -4.38 -2.13 2.57
C ILE A 47 -5.61 -1.41 3.12
N GLU A 48 -5.48 -0.11 3.34
CA GLU A 48 -6.54 0.79 3.82
C GLU A 48 -7.31 1.39 2.63
N PRO A 49 -8.52 1.95 2.83
CA PRO A 49 -9.33 2.49 1.72
C PRO A 49 -8.65 3.60 0.90
N ASP A 50 -7.72 4.33 1.50
CA ASP A 50 -7.03 5.49 0.92
C ASP A 50 -5.51 5.34 0.90
N SER A 51 -4.98 4.26 1.47
CA SER A 51 -3.53 4.07 1.58
C SER A 51 -3.06 2.62 1.67
N VAL A 52 -1.79 2.39 1.34
CA VAL A 52 -1.09 1.12 1.55
C VAL A 52 0.00 1.34 2.59
N LEU A 53 0.05 0.47 3.60
CA LEU A 53 1.07 0.50 4.64
C LEU A 53 2.11 -0.57 4.37
N LEU A 54 3.38 -0.18 4.37
CA LEU A 54 4.48 -1.11 4.13
C LEU A 54 5.52 -1.05 5.25
N GLU A 55 6.30 -2.12 5.36
CA GLU A 55 7.41 -2.22 6.30
C GLU A 55 8.64 -2.86 5.66
N LYS A 56 9.82 -2.36 6.02
CA LYS A 56 11.11 -2.96 5.68
C LYS A 56 12.10 -2.68 6.80
N GLU A 57 12.68 -3.72 7.38
CA GLU A 57 13.74 -3.58 8.41
C GLU A 57 13.35 -2.66 9.59
N GLY A 58 12.08 -2.71 10.02
CA GLY A 58 11.55 -1.88 11.10
C GLY A 58 11.19 -0.44 10.70
N LEU A 59 11.48 -0.03 9.46
CA LEU A 59 11.01 1.23 8.90
C LEU A 59 9.61 1.09 8.33
N LYS A 60 8.75 2.06 8.64
CA LYS A 60 7.35 2.09 8.21
C LYS A 60 7.15 3.09 7.08
N TYR A 61 6.41 2.67 6.07
CA TYR A 61 6.13 3.45 4.86
C TYR A 61 4.62 3.57 4.65
N LYS A 62 4.22 4.54 3.83
CA LYS A 62 2.83 4.76 3.41
C LYS A 62 2.79 5.22 1.95
N ILE A 63 1.84 4.68 1.19
CA ILE A 63 1.48 5.17 -0.15
C ILE A 63 0.02 5.62 -0.08
N ASN A 64 -0.26 6.91 -0.22
CA ASN A 64 -1.63 7.43 -0.33
C ASN A 64 -2.06 7.39 -1.80
N TYR A 65 -3.31 7.02 -2.06
CA TYR A 65 -3.79 6.89 -3.44
C TYR A 65 -5.25 7.29 -3.68
N ASN A 66 -5.91 7.82 -2.66
CA ASN A 66 -7.28 8.32 -2.77
C ASN A 66 -7.39 9.75 -2.22
N GLN A 67 -6.45 10.62 -2.61
CA GLN A 67 -6.50 12.06 -2.32
C GLN A 67 -7.45 12.73 -3.32
N GLN A 68 -8.76 12.58 -3.10
CA GLN A 68 -9.76 13.45 -3.74
C GLN A 68 -9.93 14.72 -2.92
#